data_AF-A0A535JFS8-F1
#
_entry.id   AF-A0A535JFS8-F1
#
_cell.length_a   1.000
_cell.length_b   1.000
_cell.length_c   1.000
_cell.angle_alpha   90.00
_cell.angle_beta   90.00
_cell.angle_gamma   90.00
#
_symmetry.space_group_name_H-M   'P 1'
#
loop_
_entity.id
_entity.type
_entity.pdbx_description
1 polymer ?
#
loop_
_entity_poly.entity_id
_entity_poly.type
_entity_poly.pdbx_seq_one_letter_code
_entity_poly.pdbx_strand_id
1 'polypeptide(L)'
;MFALTVVPNEALLVALIVFGLLWSMRSTVTETLVMDSAPAGRRATVLGAYYLVNAHVGGIGAPLFGFLAEGVGLATAFSWIGIAFVAMSAAALLIGRRL
;
A
#
# COMPACT_ATOMS: atom_id res chain seq x y z
N MET A 1 -18.23 -10.19 -2.98
CA MET A 1 -19.47 -10.52 -2.25
C MET A 1 -19.28 -11.68 -1.26
N PHE A 2 -18.52 -12.72 -1.60
CA PHE A 2 -18.28 -13.89 -0.74
C PHE A 2 -17.58 -13.60 0.61
N ALA A 3 -16.63 -12.65 0.65
CA ALA A 3 -15.91 -12.31 1.90
C ALA A 3 -16.81 -11.65 2.97
N LEU A 4 -17.88 -10.96 2.55
CA LEU A 4 -18.84 -10.30 3.45
C LEU A 4 -19.86 -11.28 4.05
N THR A 5 -20.08 -12.43 3.42
CA THR A 5 -21.09 -13.41 3.85
C THR A 5 -20.51 -14.52 4.73
N VAL A 6 -19.20 -14.74 4.71
CA VAL A 6 -18.52 -15.81 5.47
C VAL A 6 -18.03 -15.33 6.84
N VAL A 7 -17.71 -14.04 6.99
CA VAL A 7 -17.33 -13.43 8.26
C VAL A 7 -18.41 -12.41 8.62
N PRO A 8 -19.43 -12.78 9.42
CA PRO A 8 -20.48 -11.87 9.85
C PRO A 8 -19.90 -10.97 10.93
N ASN A 9 -19.10 -9.98 10.52
CA ASN A 9 -18.46 -9.04 11.42
C ASN A 9 -18.61 -7.64 10.84
N GLU A 10 -19.45 -6.82 11.47
CA GLU A 10 -19.67 -5.42 11.11
C GLU A 10 -18.35 -4.62 11.10
N ALA A 11 -17.35 -5.06 11.86
CA ALA A 11 -16.00 -4.49 11.85
C ALA A 11 -15.29 -4.61 10.48
N LEU A 12 -15.65 -5.60 9.65
CA LEU A 12 -15.07 -5.76 8.30
C LEU A 12 -15.44 -4.57 7.41
N LEU A 13 -16.69 -4.10 7.47
CA LEU A 13 -17.13 -2.94 6.69
C LEU A 13 -16.36 -1.68 7.11
N VAL A 14 -16.23 -1.47 8.42
CA VAL A 14 -15.45 -0.35 8.95
C VAL A 14 -13.99 -0.43 8.48
N ALA A 15 -13.37 -1.60 8.56
CA ALA A 15 -11.99 -1.80 8.11
C ALA A 15 -11.81 -1.51 6.61
N LEU A 16 -12.74 -1.96 5.77
CA LEU A 16 -12.70 -1.71 4.32
C LEU A 16 -12.92 -0.24 3.97
N ILE A 17 -13.81 0.45 4.68
CA ILE A 17 -14.03 1.89 4.52
C ILE A 17 -12.77 2.66 4.90
N VAL A 18 -12.21 2.38 6.08
CA VAL A 18 -10.98 3.03 6.55
C VAL A 18 -9.83 2.77 5.58
N PHE A 19 -9.68 1.53 5.12
CA PHE A 19 -8.68 1.16 4.12
C PHE A 19 -8.86 1.94 2.81
N GLY A 20 -10.08 2.03 2.29
CA GLY A 20 -10.40 2.77 1.07
C GLY A 20 -10.10 4.26 1.19
N LEU A 21 -10.45 4.87 2.32
CA LEU A 21 -10.14 6.28 2.61
C LEU A 21 -8.64 6.52 2.68
N LEU A 22 -7.91 5.69 3.44
CA LEU A 22 -6.45 5.78 3.55
C LEU A 22 -5.77 5.60 2.19
N TRP A 23 -6.24 4.65 1.39
CA TRP A 23 -5.73 4.41 0.04
C TRP A 23 -5.93 5.62 -0.87
N SER A 24 -7.14 6.20 -0.86
CA SER A 24 -7.47 7.36 -1.68
C SER A 24 -6.62 8.58 -1.29
N MET A 25 -6.51 8.88 0.01
CA MET A 25 -5.68 9.98 0.49
C MET A 25 -4.20 9.80 0.12
N ARG A 26 -3.65 8.59 0.32
CA ARG A 26 -2.26 8.28 0.00
C ARG A 26 -1.95 8.47 -1.49
N SER A 27 -2.84 8.01 -2.39
CA SER A 27 -2.60 8.10 -3.84
C SER A 27 -2.47 9.55 -4.29
N THR A 28 -3.43 10.39 -3.92
CA THR A 28 -3.46 11.81 -4.32
C THR A 28 -2.22 12.56 -3.81
N VAL A 29 -1.86 12.39 -2.53
CA VAL A 29 -0.68 13.05 -1.96
C VAL A 29 0.59 12.61 -2.68
N THR A 30 0.75 11.30 -2.95
CA THR A 30 1.94 10.79 -3.64
C THR A 30 2.06 11.33 -5.06
N GLU A 31 0.97 11.36 -5.82
CA GLU A 31 0.95 11.86 -7.20
C GLU A 31 1.33 13.34 -7.29
N THR A 32 0.78 14.16 -6.39
CA THR A 32 1.15 15.60 -6.32
C THR A 32 2.63 15.79 -5.98
N LEU A 33 3.15 15.04 -5.00
CA LEU A 33 4.56 15.10 -4.61
C LEU A 33 5.49 14.70 -5.76
N VAL A 34 5.14 13.64 -6.50
CA VAL A 34 5.89 13.18 -7.68
C VAL A 34 5.89 14.26 -8.76
N MET A 35 4.76 14.89 -9.04
CA MET A 35 4.65 16.01 -9.99
C MET A 35 5.48 17.23 -9.57
N ASP A 36 5.48 17.57 -8.29
CA ASP A 36 6.21 18.73 -7.74
C ASP A 36 7.73 18.50 -7.74
N SER A 37 8.17 17.26 -7.52
CA SER A 37 9.59 16.87 -7.60
C SER A 37 10.14 16.78 -9.03
N ALA A 38 9.27 16.78 -10.06
CA ALA A 38 9.66 16.60 -11.45
C ALA A 38 9.92 17.94 -12.17
N PRO A 39 10.95 18.00 -13.06
CA PRO A 39 11.17 19.17 -13.91
C PRO A 39 9.93 19.49 -14.75
N ALA A 40 9.61 20.79 -14.92
CA ALA A 40 8.35 21.24 -15.52
C ALA A 40 8.02 20.58 -16.88
N GLY A 41 9.02 20.42 -17.76
CA GLY A 41 8.84 19.80 -19.08
C GLY A 41 8.73 18.27 -19.09
N ARG A 42 8.91 17.59 -17.95
CA ARG A 42 8.93 16.12 -17.85
C ARG A 42 7.90 15.53 -16.88
N ARG A 43 7.04 16.37 -16.28
CA ARG A 43 6.05 15.93 -15.28
C ARG A 43 5.17 14.79 -15.76
N ALA A 44 4.68 14.85 -17.00
CA ALA A 44 3.87 13.79 -17.60
C ALA A 44 4.63 12.47 -17.72
N THR A 45 5.90 12.51 -18.14
CA THR A 45 6.75 11.32 -18.26
C THR A 45 7.06 10.71 -16.89
N VAL A 46 7.36 11.55 -15.89
CA VAL A 46 7.65 11.08 -14.52
C VAL A 46 6.40 10.47 -13.88
N LEU A 47 5.23 11.09 -14.03
CA LEU A 47 3.98 10.54 -13.52
C LEU A 47 3.60 9.24 -14.26
N GLY A 48 3.82 9.17 -15.57
CA GLY A 48 3.63 7.94 -16.35
C GLY A 48 4.55 6.81 -15.87
N ALA A 49 5.81 7.10 -15.59
CA ALA A 49 6.75 6.13 -15.02
C ALA A 49 6.30 5.67 -13.62
N TYR A 50 5.83 6.58 -12.77
CA TYR A 50 5.25 6.25 -11.47
C TYR A 50 4.10 5.25 -11.58
N TYR A 51 3.13 5.49 -12.48
CA TYR A 51 2.03 4.56 -12.68
C TYR A 51 2.47 3.19 -13.22
N LEU A 52 3.41 3.17 -14.17
CA LEU A 52 3.90 1.92 -14.75
C LEU A 52 4.59 1.04 -13.71
N VAL A 53 5.43 1.64 -12.86
CA VAL A 53 6.10 0.92 -11.76
C VAL A 53 5.08 0.45 -10.73
N ASN A 54 4.14 1.31 -10.35
CA ASN A 54 3.15 0.98 -9.32
C ASN A 54 2.17 -0.13 -9.76
N ALA A 55 1.86 -0.24 -11.05
CA ALA A 55 0.95 -1.26 -11.58
C ALA A 55 1.42 -2.71 -11.29
N HIS A 56 2.73 -2.94 -11.24
CA HIS A 56 3.31 -4.28 -11.08
C HIS A 56 3.49 -4.70 -9.64
N VAL A 57 3.31 -3.78 -8.68
CA VAL A 57 3.48 -4.06 -7.24
C VAL A 57 2.53 -5.17 -6.78
N GLY A 58 1.29 -5.18 -7.29
CA GLY A 58 0.33 -6.24 -6.99
C GLY A 58 0.74 -7.62 -7.52
N GLY A 59 1.41 -7.65 -8.69
CA GLY A 59 1.88 -8.89 -9.32
C GLY A 59 3.03 -9.57 -8.56
N ILE A 60 3.85 -8.79 -7.87
CA ILE A 60 4.94 -9.31 -7.02
C ILE A 60 4.44 -9.57 -5.60
N GLY A 61 3.58 -8.69 -5.07
CA GLY A 61 3.08 -8.79 -3.70
C GLY A 61 2.26 -10.05 -3.44
N ALA A 62 1.42 -10.47 -4.39
CA ALA A 62 0.55 -11.63 -4.20
C ALA A 62 1.33 -12.97 -4.08
N PRO A 63 2.29 -13.30 -4.95
CA PRO A 63 3.12 -14.50 -4.78
C PRO A 63 3.95 -14.50 -3.50
N LEU A 64 4.55 -13.36 -3.13
CA LEU A 64 5.34 -13.24 -1.90
C LEU A 64 4.47 -13.45 -0.66
N PHE A 65 3.28 -12.86 -0.64
CA PHE A 65 2.30 -13.11 0.43
C PHE A 65 1.92 -14.59 0.49
N GLY A 66 1.63 -15.22 -0.66
CA GLY A 66 1.28 -16.63 -0.75
C GLY A 66 2.37 -17.53 -0.15
N PHE A 67 3.62 -17.32 -0.56
CA PHE A 67 4.77 -18.05 -0.02
C PHE A 67 4.93 -17.89 1.50
N LEU A 68 4.77 -16.66 2.01
CA LEU A 68 4.81 -16.41 3.46
C LEU A 68 3.66 -17.11 4.18
N ALA A 69 2.45 -17.05 3.62
CA ALA A 69 1.26 -17.68 4.18
C ALA A 69 1.35 -19.21 4.22
N GLU A 70 2.01 -19.83 3.24
CA GLU A 70 2.30 -21.27 3.25
C GLU A 70 3.25 -21.66 4.38
N GLY A 71 4.25 -20.82 4.69
CA GLY A 71 5.23 -21.11 5.74
C GLY A 71 4.75 -20.88 7.16
N VAL A 72 3.99 -19.80 7.42
CA VAL A 72 3.62 -19.39 8.80
C VAL A 72 2.11 -19.34 9.06
N GLY A 73 1.29 -19.68 8.06
CA GLY A 73 -0.16 -19.56 8.10
C GLY A 73 -0.66 -18.13 7.81
N LEU A 74 -1.91 -18.02 7.35
CA LEU A 74 -2.52 -16.77 6.89
C LEU A 74 -2.55 -15.67 7.97
N ALA A 75 -3.00 -15.99 9.19
CA ALA A 75 -3.15 -14.99 10.26
C ALA A 75 -1.80 -14.39 10.68
N THR A 76 -0.78 -15.24 10.81
CA THR A 76 0.59 -14.84 11.16
C THR A 76 1.21 -14.04 10.02
N ALA A 77 1.01 -14.44 8.76
CA ALA A 77 1.52 -13.73 7.59
C ALA A 77 0.95 -12.31 7.49
N PHE A 78 -0.36 -12.13 7.69
CA PHE A 78 -0.98 -10.80 7.74
C PHE A 78 -0.39 -9.92 8.86
N SER A 79 -0.11 -10.51 10.03
CA SER A 79 0.50 -9.78 11.15
C SER A 79 1.92 -9.32 10.82
N TRP A 80 2.74 -10.19 10.24
CA TRP A 80 4.11 -9.86 9.82
C TRP A 80 4.16 -8.74 8.78
N ILE A 81 3.26 -8.76 7.80
CA ILE A 81 3.20 -7.73 6.76
C ILE A 81 2.72 -6.40 7.34
N GLY A 82 1.75 -6.44 8.25
CA GLY A 82 1.34 -5.25 9.00
C GLY A 82 2.52 -4.64 9.77
N ILE A 83 3.27 -5.45 10.52
CA ILE A 83 4.46 -5.01 11.25
C ILE A 83 5.51 -4.42 10.30
N ALA A 84 5.78 -5.09 9.17
CA ALA A 84 6.75 -4.62 8.19
C ALA A 84 6.36 -3.24 7.61
N PHE A 85 5.10 -3.04 7.23
CA PHE A 85 4.64 -1.74 6.72
C PHE A 85 4.65 -0.64 7.78
N VAL A 86 4.30 -0.94 9.03
CA VAL A 86 4.41 0.02 10.13
C VAL A 86 5.87 0.40 10.37
N ALA A 87 6.78 -0.58 10.39
CA ALA A 87 8.21 -0.34 10.56
C ALA A 87 8.79 0.51 9.42
N MET A 88 8.42 0.21 8.17
CA MET A 88 8.82 1.01 7.00
C MET A 88 8.28 2.44 7.07
N SER A 89 7.02 2.62 7.48
CA SER A 89 6.42 3.95 7.64
C SER A 89 7.14 4.75 8.73
N ALA A 90 7.45 4.13 9.87
CA ALA A 90 8.22 4.74 10.93
C ALA A 90 9.63 5.13 10.45
N ALA A 91 10.32 4.25 9.73
CA ALA A 91 11.63 4.54 9.16
C ALA A 91 11.58 5.72 8.17
N ALA A 92 10.59 5.75 7.27
CA ALA A 92 10.39 6.85 6.33
C ALA A 92 10.16 8.19 7.05
N LEU A 93 9.34 8.20 8.11
CA LEU A 93 9.12 9.39 8.93
C LEU A 93 10.39 9.86 9.64
N LEU A 94 11.16 8.93 10.22
CA LEU A 94 12.40 9.27 10.93
C LEU A 94 13.47 9.83 10.00
N ILE A 95 13.60 9.28 8.79
CA ILE A 95 14.55 9.77 7.77
C ILE A 95 14.07 11.10 7.20
N GLY A 96 12.78 11.21 6.87
CA GLY A 96 12.19 12.42 6.29
C GLY A 96 12.24 13.63 7.23
N ARG A 97 12.26 13.43 8.55
CA ARG A 97 12.46 14.52 9.53
C ARG A 97 13.89 15.09 9.58
N ARG A 98 14.86 14.40 8.96
CA ARG A 98 16.28 14.81 8.95
C ARG A 98 16.70 15.52 7.65
N LEU A 99 15.81 15.58 6.66
CA LEU A 99 15.99 16.28 5.39
C LEU A 99 15.25 17.61 5.43
#